data_AF-A0A5C8T043-F1
#
_entry.id   AF-A0A5C8T043-F1
#
_cell.length_a   1.000
_cell.length_b   1.000
_cell.length_c   1.000
_cell.angle_alpha   90.00
_cell.angle_beta   90.00
_cell.angle_gamma   90.00
#
_symmetry.space_group_name_H-M   'P 1'
#
loop_
_entity.id
_entity.type
_entity.pdbx_description
1 polymer ?
#
loop_
_entity_poly.entity_id
_entity_poly.type
_entity_poly.pdbx_seq_one_letter_code
_entity_poly.pdbx_strand_id
1 'polypeptide(L)' 'AAQVAEAATRGLVGRTVAQVECDLILDTLDHCLGNRTHAAKILGISIRTLRNKLNEYVGSGLDVAEPGCARAIAAYG' A
#
# COMPACT_ATOMS: atom_id res chain seq x y z
N ALA A 1 -16.43 5.44 -17.56
CA ALA A 1 -15.06 4.96 -17.24
C ALA A 1 -14.05 6.10 -17.19
N ALA A 2 -13.84 6.86 -18.27
CA ALA A 2 -12.84 7.95 -18.32
C ALA A 2 -13.03 9.02 -17.21
N GLN A 3 -14.26 9.47 -16.98
CA GLN A 3 -14.52 10.50 -15.94
C GLN A 3 -14.29 10.01 -14.50
N VAL A 4 -14.45 8.71 -14.24
CA VAL A 4 -14.21 8.12 -12.91
C VAL A 4 -12.71 8.02 -12.63
N ALA A 5 -11.93 7.62 -13.63
CA ALA A 5 -10.46 7.61 -13.54
C ALA A 5 -9.89 9.02 -13.36
N GLU A 6 -10.45 10.02 -14.05
CA GLU A 6 -10.03 11.41 -13.90
C GLU A 6 -10.37 11.99 -12.51
N ALA A 7 -11.54 11.65 -11.95
CA ALA A 7 -11.89 12.05 -10.59
C ALA A 7 -10.97 11.40 -9.54
N ALA A 8 -10.60 10.12 -9.74
CA ALA A 8 -9.70 9.41 -8.85
C ALA A 8 -8.28 10.02 -8.85
N THR A 9 -7.74 10.39 -10.02
CA THR A 9 -6.41 11.01 -10.10
C THR A 9 -6.40 12.44 -9.55
N ARG A 10 -7.47 13.22 -9.74
CA ARG A 10 -7.62 14.54 -9.10
C ARG A 10 -7.62 14.45 -7.57
N GLY A 11 -8.15 13.37 -6.99
CA GLY A 11 -8.13 13.12 -5.54
C GLY A 11 -6.73 12.90 -4.95
N LEU A 12 -5.72 12.65 -5.78
CA LEU A 12 -4.33 12.50 -5.33
C LEU A 12 -3.60 13.86 -5.23
N VAL A 13 -4.13 14.92 -5.85
CA VAL A 13 -3.50 16.25 -5.90
C VAL A 13 -3.52 16.89 -4.50
N GLY A 14 -2.34 17.30 -4.01
CA GLY A 14 -2.17 17.89 -2.68
C GLY A 14 -1.75 16.89 -1.59
N ARG A 15 -1.76 15.58 -1.89
CA ARG A 15 -1.16 14.56 -1.02
C ARG A 15 0.35 14.45 -1.27
N THR A 16 1.11 14.06 -0.25
CA THR A 16 2.54 13.81 -0.43
C THR A 16 2.75 12.50 -1.18
N VAL A 17 3.86 12.41 -1.91
CA VAL A 17 4.26 11.16 -2.59
C VAL A 17 4.35 10.01 -1.59
N ALA A 18 4.86 10.27 -0.39
CA ALA A 18 4.96 9.26 0.67
C ALA A 18 3.59 8.70 1.09
N GLN A 19 2.55 9.53 1.18
CA GLN A 19 1.20 9.09 1.51
C GLN A 19 0.59 8.26 0.37
N VAL A 20 0.68 8.74 -0.87
CA VAL A 20 0.14 8.03 -2.04
C VAL A 20 0.84 6.68 -2.23
N GLU A 21 2.16 6.65 -2.05
CA GLU A 21 2.95 5.43 -2.14
C GLU A 21 2.60 4.44 -1.02
N CYS A 22 2.41 4.92 0.21
CA CYS A 22 2.02 4.07 1.34
C CYS A 22 0.68 3.37 1.09
N ASP A 23 -0.35 4.13 0.69
CA ASP A 23 -1.66 3.57 0.36
C ASP A 23 -1.55 2.56 -0.79
N LEU A 24 -0.82 2.91 -1.86
CA LEU A 24 -0.64 2.02 -3.01
C LEU A 24 0.03 0.70 -2.61
N ILE A 25 1.04 0.75 -1.74
CA ILE A 25 1.72 -0.44 -1.23
C ILE A 25 0.77 -1.30 -0.40
N LEU A 26 -0.02 -0.69 0.47
CA LEU A 26 -0.97 -1.40 1.34
C LEU A 26 -2.11 -2.03 0.53
N ASP A 27 -2.69 -1.30 -0.41
CA ASP A 27 -3.74 -1.81 -1.30
C ASP A 27 -3.22 -2.95 -2.18
N THR A 28 -1.99 -2.84 -2.68
CA THR A 28 -1.38 -3.93 -3.47
C THR A 28 -1.11 -5.16 -2.61
N LEU A 29 -0.71 -4.97 -1.35
CA LEU A 29 -0.53 -6.07 -0.40
C LEU A 29 -1.85 -6.75 -0.06
N ASP A 30 -2.92 -5.99 0.14
CA ASP A 30 -4.27 -6.51 0.36
C ASP A 30 -4.76 -7.32 -0.85
N HIS A 31 -4.59 -6.76 -2.05
CA HIS A 31 -4.87 -7.44 -3.31
C HIS A 31 -4.07 -8.74 -3.48
N CYS A 32 -2.85 -8.80 -2.91
CA CYS A 32 -1.98 -9.97 -2.90
C CYS A 32 -2.15 -10.87 -1.67
N LEU A 33 -3.18 -10.67 -0.84
CA LEU A 33 -3.45 -11.45 0.38
C LEU A 33 -2.26 -11.49 1.35
N GLY A 34 -1.51 -10.39 1.46
CA GLY A 34 -0.31 -10.30 2.29
C GLY A 34 0.96 -10.92 1.69
N ASN A 35 0.92 -11.37 0.43
CA ASN A 35 2.09 -11.91 -0.25
C ASN A 35 3.04 -10.80 -0.72
N ARG A 36 4.02 -10.48 0.13
CA ARG A 36 5.03 -9.43 -0.10
C ARG A 36 5.84 -9.66 -1.38
N THR A 37 6.16 -10.90 -1.73
CA THR A 37 6.92 -11.21 -2.96
C THR A 37 6.12 -10.88 -4.21
N HIS A 38 4.82 -11.16 -4.20
CA HIS A 38 3.95 -10.86 -5.33
C HIS A 38 3.65 -9.37 -5.43
N ALA A 39 3.36 -8.72 -4.30
CA ALA A 39 3.14 -7.27 -4.24
C ALA A 39 4.36 -6.49 -4.73
N ALA A 40 5.58 -6.88 -4.33
CA ALA A 40 6.81 -6.25 -4.81
C ALA A 40 6.97 -6.34 -6.33
N LYS A 41 6.61 -7.48 -6.93
CA LYS A 41 6.62 -7.65 -8.40
C LYS A 41 5.61 -6.75 -9.10
N ILE A 42 4.39 -6.63 -8.57
CA ILE A 42 3.36 -5.75 -9.13
C ILE A 42 3.79 -4.28 -9.05
N LEU A 43 4.35 -3.87 -7.92
CA LEU A 43 4.83 -2.51 -7.68
C LEU A 43 6.13 -2.18 -8.44
N GLY A 44 6.80 -3.18 -9.03
CA GLY A 44 8.05 -2.98 -9.76
C GLY A 44 9.25 -2.64 -8.88
N ILE A 45 9.22 -2.97 -7.58
CA ILE A 45 10.31 -2.72 -6.64
C ILE A 45 10.90 -4.03 -6.10
N SER A 46 12.10 -3.98 -5.55
CA SER A 46 12.70 -5.15 -4.91
C SER A 46 11.94 -5.53 -3.63
N ILE A 47 11.88 -6.83 -3.31
CA ILE A 47 11.32 -7.32 -2.03
C ILE A 47 12.02 -6.69 -0.80
N ARG A 48 13.29 -6.31 -0.94
CA ARG A 48 14.04 -5.60 0.11
C ARG A 48 13.49 -4.19 0.30
N THR A 49 13.28 -3.45 -0.79
CA THR A 49 12.67 -2.11 -0.76
C THR A 49 11.28 -2.17 -0.15
N LEU A 50 10.45 -3.14 -0.55
CA LEU A 50 9.12 -3.32 0.02
C LEU A 50 9.20 -3.59 1.53
N ARG A 51 10.08 -4.49 1.98
CA ARG A 51 10.27 -4.77 3.41
C ARG A 51 10.74 -3.56 4.20
N ASN A 52 11.66 -2.76 3.64
CA ASN A 52 12.14 -1.55 4.30
C ASN A 52 11.00 -0.54 4.50
N LYS A 53 10.20 -0.30 3.44
CA LYS A 53 9.03 0.58 3.54
C LYS A 53 8.00 0.09 4.55
N LEU A 54 7.70 -1.22 4.56
CA LEU A 54 6.79 -1.78 5.57
C LEU A 54 7.33 -1.59 7.01
N ASN A 55 8.64 -1.74 7.23
CA ASN A 55 9.24 -1.49 8.53
C ASN A 55 9.18 -0.01 8.94
N GLU A 56 9.37 0.91 7.99
CA GLU A 56 9.20 2.34 8.21
C GLU A 56 7.74 2.70 8.57
N TYR A 57 6.77 2.07 7.91
CA TYR A 57 5.35 2.26 8.19
C TYR A 57 4.99 1.77 9.60
N VAL A 58 5.44 0.59 10.00
CA VAL A 58 5.27 0.08 11.38
C VAL A 58 5.93 1.02 12.38
N GLY A 59 7.16 1.50 12.10
CA GLY A 59 7.85 2.47 12.95
C GLY A 59 7.14 3.83 13.05
N SER A 60 6.33 4.17 12.05
CA SER A 60 5.50 5.38 12.03
C SER A 60 4.12 5.18 12.67
N GLY A 61 3.83 3.99 13.22
CA GLY A 61 2.57 3.65 13.88
C GLY A 61 1.46 3.20 12.95
N LEU A 62 1.76 2.88 11.68
CA LEU A 62 0.79 2.30 10.75
C LEU A 62 0.69 0.79 10.97
N ASP A 63 -0.55 0.30 11.06
CA ASP A 63 -0.81 -1.14 11.16
C ASP A 63 -0.59 -1.81 9.81
N VAL A 64 0.52 -2.53 9.72
CA VAL A 64 0.90 -3.32 8.55
C VAL A 64 0.72 -4.79 8.89
N ALA A 65 -0.07 -5.51 8.08
CA ALA A 65 -0.30 -6.93 8.27
C ALA A 65 1.02 -7.73 8.37
N GLU A 66 1.01 -8.70 9.28
CA GLU A 66 2.08 -9.66 9.44
C GLU A 66 2.36 -10.40 8.12
N PRO A 67 3.62 -10.77 7.84
CA PRO A 67 3.96 -11.46 6.60
C PRO A 67 3.17 -12.76 6.47
N GLY A 68 2.38 -12.90 5.41
CA GLY A 68 1.55 -14.08 5.18
C GLY A 68 0.16 -14.02 5.79
N CYS A 69 -0.21 -12.91 6.45
CA CYS A 69 -1.57 -12.62 6.84
C CYS A 69 -2.08 -11.42 6.02
N ALA A 70 -3.34 -11.47 5.57
CA ALA A 70 -4.01 -10.27 5.08
C ALA A 70 -4.26 -9.34 6.27
N ARG A 71 -4.20 -8.02 6.05
CA ARG A 71 -4.57 -7.07 7.10
C ARG A 71 -6.01 -7.39 7.49
N ALA A 72 -6.26 -7.76 8.75
CA ALA A 72 -7.60 -7.66 9.26
C ALA A 72 -7.91 -6.17 9.17
N ILE A 73 -8.77 -5.75 8.25
CA ILE A 73 -9.24 -4.38 8.19
C ILE A 73 -9.98 -4.16 9.51
N ALA A 74 -9.25 -3.78 10.56
CA ALA A 74 -9.82 -3.23 11.77
C ALA A 74 -10.50 -1.96 11.29
N ALA A 75 -11.82 -2.06 11.19
CA ALA A 75 -12.73 -1.08 10.66
C ALA A 75 -12.20 0.35 10.86
N TYR A 76 -11.94 1.04 9.75
CA TYR A 76 -11.95 2.50 9.77
C TYR A 76 -13.40 2.89 10.07
N GLY A 77 -13.67 3.16 11.35
CA GLY A 77 -14.81 3.97 11.79
C GLY A 77 -14.49 5.44 11.62
#